data_AF-A0A928W3B4-F1
#
_entry.id   AF-A0A928W3B4-F1
#
_cell.length_a   1.000
_cell.length_b   1.000
_cell.length_c   1.000
_cell.angle_alpha   90.00
_cell.angle_beta   90.00
_cell.angle_gamma   90.00
#
_symmetry.space_group_name_H-M   'P 1'
#
loop_
_entity.id
_entity.type
_entity.pdbx_description
1 polymer ?
#
loop_
_entity_poly.entity_id
_entity_poly.type
_entity_poly.pdbx_seq_one_letter_code
_entity_poly.pdbx_strand_id
1 'polypeptide(L)'
;GFNSNEFSETPNSLEVWGWDNQRGRYNFYKLDGKGTKGPSWKFRGSSVGASALQPRERTGTCMACHVNGAPIMKELFFPWNNWHSFASEATYLKAEQPDRWPVADSSHLKGRLTSAEELEKLLIPAIRQFNSRKIKTITRADRSMVRVTEAKELLKPLFATTEVNFISSDRTSNLHPFSNTTSQSEIAIPDSFFLNAELIAGGGFAGYRGLGITESRQFSEVAKVQTQEYDRLVRESAVKLAGERPGDTNFAWFVPEASHIDNDAIDRLMTQGIVPREFVASVMAIDLENPILSADRQRLLDFVPETFQVKPTNNLIPQTIAALERAKPSNDSPEGRFLKLLRSDDPIATLRDEVNDYLAREKQLLDEGDEATRFVELKRLYSMAIARRQNVLRDEVLRNLDETGGLLLPLP
;
A
#
# COMPACT_ATOMS: atom_id res chain seq x y z
N GLY A 1 27.62 -26.39 -9.37
CA GLY A 1 27.16 -26.32 -10.76
C GLY A 1 25.69 -26.63 -10.79
N PHE A 2 24.88 -25.80 -11.47
CA PHE A 2 23.44 -26.03 -11.62
C PHE A 2 23.21 -27.20 -12.59
N ASN A 3 22.56 -28.27 -12.12
CA ASN A 3 22.04 -29.36 -12.94
C ASN A 3 20.51 -29.17 -13.00
N SER A 4 19.99 -28.91 -14.20
CA SER A 4 18.56 -28.66 -14.47
C SER A 4 17.71 -29.92 -14.64
N ASN A 5 18.25 -31.11 -14.39
CA ASN A 5 17.59 -32.37 -14.75
C ASN A 5 16.61 -32.92 -13.69
N GLU A 6 16.37 -32.20 -12.59
CA GLU A 6 15.43 -32.62 -11.54
C GLU A 6 14.17 -31.76 -11.42
N PHE A 7 13.97 -30.77 -12.31
CA PHE A 7 12.67 -30.10 -12.42
C PHE A 7 11.77 -30.86 -13.40
N SER A 8 11.06 -31.88 -12.89
CA SER A 8 9.88 -32.40 -13.59
C SER A 8 8.74 -31.40 -13.38
N GLU A 9 8.10 -31.02 -14.49
CA GLU A 9 7.33 -29.79 -14.70
C GLU A 9 8.23 -28.63 -15.12
N THR A 10 8.10 -28.23 -16.39
CA THR A 10 8.72 -27.04 -16.97
C THR A 10 8.77 -25.91 -15.94
N PRO A 11 9.93 -25.25 -15.70
CA PRO A 11 10.04 -24.16 -14.73
C PRO A 11 9.40 -22.88 -15.29
N ASN A 12 8.13 -22.96 -15.66
CA ASN A 12 7.31 -21.90 -16.21
C ASN A 12 6.83 -20.93 -15.12
N SER A 13 7.31 -21.06 -13.88
CA SER A 13 6.89 -20.25 -12.72
C SER A 13 8.00 -19.36 -12.15
N LEU A 14 9.27 -19.58 -12.52
CA LEU A 14 10.36 -18.76 -11.98
C LEU A 14 10.47 -17.42 -12.72
N GLU A 15 10.31 -16.35 -11.98
CA GLU A 15 10.40 -14.97 -12.45
C GLU A 15 11.51 -14.24 -11.69
N VAL A 16 12.24 -13.37 -12.39
CA VAL A 16 13.30 -12.54 -11.81
C VAL A 16 13.22 -11.15 -12.39
N TRP A 17 13.64 -10.18 -11.59
CA TRP A 17 13.79 -8.79 -12.02
C TRP A 17 15.20 -8.33 -11.74
N GLY A 18 15.69 -7.41 -12.57
CA GLY A 18 17.02 -6.84 -12.46
C GLY A 18 16.99 -5.34 -12.73
N TRP A 19 17.74 -4.58 -11.94
CA TRP A 19 17.89 -3.15 -12.13
C TRP A 19 18.88 -2.83 -13.25
N ASP A 20 18.44 -2.05 -14.24
CA ASP A 20 19.27 -1.50 -15.29
C ASP A 20 19.75 -0.10 -14.88
N ASN A 21 20.97 0.00 -14.36
CA ASN A 21 21.57 1.26 -13.92
C ASN A 21 21.69 2.30 -15.05
N GLN A 22 21.90 1.85 -16.29
CA GLN A 22 22.08 2.74 -17.44
C GLN A 22 20.76 3.38 -17.84
N ARG A 23 19.68 2.59 -17.84
CA ARG A 23 18.33 3.05 -18.23
C ARG A 23 17.47 3.50 -17.06
N GLY A 24 17.90 3.25 -15.82
CA GLY A 24 17.18 3.63 -14.59
C GLY A 24 15.83 2.94 -14.44
N ARG A 25 15.75 1.65 -14.77
CA ARG A 25 14.49 0.88 -14.77
C ARG A 25 14.70 -0.57 -14.36
N TYR A 26 13.64 -1.25 -13.91
CA TYR A 26 13.66 -2.70 -13.75
C TYR A 26 13.30 -3.40 -15.06
N ASN A 27 14.01 -4.48 -15.37
CA ASN A 27 13.67 -5.42 -16.42
C ASN A 27 13.24 -6.74 -15.79
N PHE A 28 12.20 -7.35 -16.33
CA PHE A 28 11.58 -8.56 -15.81
C PHE A 28 11.76 -9.71 -16.78
N TYR A 29 12.10 -10.88 -16.25
CA TYR A 29 12.41 -12.08 -17.01
C TYR A 29 11.70 -13.28 -16.40
N LYS A 30 11.37 -14.24 -17.27
CA LYS A 30 10.78 -15.51 -16.86
C LYS A 30 11.60 -16.65 -17.44
N LEU A 31 11.85 -17.67 -16.62
CA LEU A 31 12.51 -18.87 -17.08
C LEU A 31 11.52 -19.68 -17.93
N ASP A 32 11.93 -20.04 -19.14
CA ASP A 32 11.04 -20.71 -20.11
C ASP A 32 11.86 -21.55 -21.09
N GLY A 33 11.44 -22.81 -21.30
CA GLY A 33 12.07 -23.77 -22.23
C GLY A 33 11.44 -23.81 -23.63
N LYS A 34 10.34 -23.09 -23.88
CA LYS A 34 9.61 -23.13 -25.15
C LYS A 34 10.49 -22.64 -26.30
N GLY A 35 10.74 -23.48 -27.30
CA GLY A 35 11.53 -23.11 -28.48
C GLY A 35 13.04 -23.04 -28.22
N THR A 36 13.53 -23.55 -27.09
CA THR A 36 14.96 -23.67 -26.77
C THR A 36 15.29 -25.10 -26.36
N LYS A 37 16.56 -25.53 -26.48
CA LYS A 37 17.00 -26.89 -26.08
C LYS A 37 16.97 -27.13 -24.57
N GLY A 38 16.75 -26.07 -23.78
CA GLY A 38 16.63 -26.09 -22.33
C GLY A 38 16.06 -24.76 -21.81
N PRO A 39 15.84 -24.62 -20.49
CA PRO A 39 15.32 -23.39 -19.90
C PRO A 39 16.23 -22.19 -20.19
N SER A 40 15.62 -21.06 -20.57
CA SER A 40 16.34 -19.80 -20.80
C SER A 40 15.59 -18.62 -20.19
N TRP A 41 16.32 -17.61 -19.72
CA TRP A 41 15.72 -16.36 -19.25
C TRP A 41 15.22 -15.56 -20.44
N LYS A 42 13.91 -15.33 -20.48
CA LYS A 42 13.28 -14.54 -21.54
C LYS A 42 12.73 -13.26 -20.97
N PHE A 43 13.02 -12.15 -21.65
CA PHE A 43 12.49 -10.84 -21.30
C PHE A 43 10.95 -10.87 -21.37
N ARG A 44 10.30 -10.28 -20.36
CA ARG A 44 8.83 -10.20 -20.22
C ARG A 44 8.31 -8.79 -20.07
N GLY A 45 9.18 -7.82 -19.85
CA GLY A 45 8.78 -6.42 -19.76
C GLY A 45 9.78 -5.60 -18.95
N SER A 46 9.47 -4.31 -18.82
CA SER A 46 10.23 -3.42 -17.94
C SER A 46 9.27 -2.57 -17.13
N SER A 47 9.78 -1.87 -16.13
CA SER A 47 9.00 -0.94 -15.32
C SER A 47 8.45 0.27 -16.09
N VAL A 48 8.89 0.48 -17.34
CA VAL A 48 8.39 1.56 -18.20
C VAL A 48 6.95 1.27 -18.61
N GLY A 49 6.04 2.19 -18.29
CA GLY A 49 4.62 2.07 -18.62
C GLY A 49 3.86 1.03 -17.78
N ALA A 50 4.47 0.45 -16.74
CA ALA A 50 3.83 -0.57 -15.92
C ALA A 50 2.53 -0.07 -15.27
N SER A 51 2.48 1.18 -14.80
CA SER A 51 1.28 1.81 -14.20
C SER A 51 0.12 2.04 -15.18
N ALA A 52 0.38 1.98 -16.49
CA ALA A 52 -0.59 2.21 -17.55
C ALA A 52 -1.22 0.92 -18.09
N LEU A 53 -0.65 -0.24 -17.76
CA LEU A 53 -1.17 -1.54 -18.21
C LEU A 53 -2.57 -1.79 -17.65
N GLN A 54 -3.47 -2.18 -18.54
CA GLN A 54 -4.83 -2.61 -18.20
C GLN A 54 -4.79 -4.01 -17.56
N PRO A 55 -5.81 -4.40 -16.77
CA PRO A 55 -5.86 -5.70 -16.10
C PRO A 55 -5.56 -6.88 -17.02
N ARG A 56 -6.17 -6.92 -18.21
CA ARG A 56 -5.95 -7.97 -19.22
C ARG A 56 -4.51 -8.09 -19.71
N GLU A 57 -3.77 -6.98 -19.72
CA GLU A 57 -2.39 -6.91 -20.21
C GLU A 57 -1.38 -7.38 -19.16
N ARG A 58 -1.80 -7.41 -17.89
CA ARG A 58 -1.01 -7.90 -16.76
C ARG A 58 -1.07 -9.40 -16.62
N THR A 59 -2.19 -10.02 -17.01
CA THR A 59 -2.46 -11.45 -16.86
C THR A 59 -1.32 -12.31 -17.41
N GLY A 60 -0.77 -13.19 -16.56
CA GLY A 60 0.31 -14.12 -16.92
C GLY A 60 1.70 -13.48 -17.04
N THR A 61 1.85 -12.23 -16.61
CA THR A 61 3.13 -11.50 -16.60
C THR A 61 3.54 -11.11 -15.18
N CYS A 62 4.81 -10.76 -14.98
CA CYS A 62 5.31 -10.20 -13.72
C CYS A 62 4.54 -8.92 -13.29
N MET A 63 3.96 -8.19 -14.25
CA MET A 63 3.24 -6.94 -13.99
C MET A 63 1.87 -7.15 -13.35
N ALA A 64 1.44 -8.40 -13.16
CA ALA A 64 0.29 -8.74 -12.33
C ALA A 64 0.54 -8.32 -10.87
N CYS A 65 1.73 -8.58 -10.32
CA CYS A 65 2.07 -8.22 -8.95
C CYS A 65 2.90 -6.94 -8.85
N HIS A 66 3.73 -6.63 -9.86
CA HIS A 66 4.55 -5.42 -9.89
C HIS A 66 3.79 -4.26 -10.53
N VAL A 67 2.72 -3.79 -9.89
CA VAL A 67 1.72 -2.90 -10.52
C VAL A 67 2.37 -1.62 -11.07
N ASN A 68 3.23 -1.02 -10.26
CA ASN A 68 4.00 0.18 -10.59
C ASN A 68 5.33 -0.10 -11.30
N GLY A 69 5.71 -1.38 -11.46
CA GLY A 69 6.98 -1.81 -12.05
C GLY A 69 8.19 -1.74 -11.10
N ALA A 70 7.99 -1.37 -9.83
CA ALA A 70 9.03 -1.45 -8.81
C ALA A 70 9.07 -2.85 -8.16
N PRO A 71 10.13 -3.17 -7.39
CA PRO A 71 10.14 -4.34 -6.51
C PRO A 71 9.02 -4.24 -5.48
N ILE A 72 8.42 -5.37 -5.14
CA ILE A 72 7.30 -5.43 -4.21
C ILE A 72 7.65 -6.27 -2.98
N MET A 73 7.28 -5.76 -1.81
CA MET A 73 7.16 -6.50 -0.56
C MET A 73 5.89 -5.99 0.10
N LYS A 74 4.91 -6.87 0.28
CA LYS A 74 3.54 -6.52 0.66
C LYS A 74 3.45 -6.02 2.10
N GLU A 75 4.30 -6.55 2.96
CA GLU A 75 4.40 -6.17 4.37
C GLU A 75 5.82 -5.62 4.55
N LEU A 76 5.96 -4.30 4.71
CA LEU A 76 7.27 -3.67 4.82
C LEU A 76 7.72 -3.48 6.27
N PHE A 77 6.83 -3.65 7.23
CA PHE A 77 7.14 -3.42 8.63
C PHE A 77 6.78 -4.59 9.52
N PHE A 78 7.39 -4.55 10.71
CA PHE A 78 7.00 -5.38 11.81
C PHE A 78 5.47 -5.37 11.95
N PRO A 79 4.83 -6.54 12.05
CA PRO A 79 5.44 -7.84 12.37
C PRO A 79 5.65 -8.83 11.19
N TRP A 80 5.39 -8.43 9.94
CA TRP A 80 5.43 -9.32 8.78
C TRP A 80 4.62 -10.61 8.97
N ASN A 81 3.32 -10.45 9.19
CA ASN A 81 2.32 -11.48 9.44
C ASN A 81 2.48 -12.72 8.53
N ASN A 82 2.69 -12.52 7.23
CA ASN A 82 2.78 -13.62 6.25
C ASN A 82 4.19 -13.93 5.75
N TRP A 83 5.24 -13.36 6.36
CA TRP A 83 6.62 -13.68 5.99
C TRP A 83 7.31 -14.45 7.10
N HIS A 84 8.32 -15.24 6.74
CA HIS A 84 9.27 -15.73 7.73
C HIS A 84 10.09 -14.56 8.25
N SER A 85 10.03 -14.33 9.56
CA SER A 85 10.60 -13.17 10.24
C SER A 85 11.05 -13.59 11.64
N PHE A 86 11.64 -12.68 12.42
CA PHE A 86 11.90 -12.96 13.84
C PHE A 86 10.61 -13.06 14.67
N ALA A 87 9.50 -12.53 14.14
CA ALA A 87 8.21 -12.40 14.82
C ALA A 87 7.14 -13.39 14.31
N SER A 88 7.31 -13.89 13.08
CA SER A 88 6.37 -14.80 12.43
C SER A 88 7.14 -15.93 11.75
N GLU A 89 6.78 -17.18 12.07
CA GLU A 89 7.30 -18.33 11.35
C GLU A 89 6.38 -18.67 10.17
N ALA A 90 6.96 -18.92 8.99
CA ALA A 90 6.22 -19.37 7.81
C ALA A 90 5.81 -20.86 7.95
N THR A 91 5.07 -21.19 9.01
CA THR A 91 4.61 -22.55 9.32
C THR A 91 3.68 -23.10 8.24
N TYR A 92 2.99 -22.22 7.49
CA TYR A 92 2.17 -22.58 6.32
C TYR A 92 2.97 -23.26 5.19
N LEU A 93 4.30 -23.10 5.14
CA LEU A 93 5.15 -23.85 4.21
C LEU A 93 5.29 -25.33 4.60
N LYS A 94 4.98 -25.68 5.85
CA LYS A 94 5.15 -27.01 6.43
C LYS A 94 3.82 -27.66 6.85
N ALA A 95 2.85 -26.85 7.24
CA ALA A 95 1.60 -27.30 7.83
C ALA A 95 0.49 -27.38 6.77
N GLU A 96 -0.14 -28.55 6.73
CA GLU A 96 -1.41 -28.88 6.07
C GLU A 96 -1.42 -29.07 4.53
N GLN A 97 -0.49 -28.48 3.78
CA GLN A 97 -0.37 -28.74 2.34
C GLN A 97 1.11 -28.93 1.91
N PRO A 98 1.77 -30.03 2.33
CA PRO A 98 3.18 -30.27 1.99
C PRO A 98 3.43 -30.26 0.47
N ASP A 99 2.43 -30.69 -0.31
CA ASP A 99 2.49 -30.69 -1.77
C ASP A 99 2.27 -29.31 -2.41
N ARG A 100 1.74 -28.32 -1.67
CA ARG A 100 1.53 -26.96 -2.20
C ARG A 100 2.83 -26.20 -2.37
N TRP A 101 3.81 -26.44 -1.49
CA TRP A 101 5.11 -25.78 -1.53
C TRP A 101 6.26 -26.80 -1.53
N PRO A 102 6.44 -27.62 -2.58
CA PRO A 102 7.48 -28.67 -2.60
C PRO A 102 8.89 -28.11 -2.39
N VAL A 103 9.11 -26.84 -2.76
CA VAL A 103 10.38 -26.14 -2.57
C VAL A 103 10.76 -25.97 -1.09
N ALA A 104 9.79 -25.97 -0.17
CA ALA A 104 10.01 -25.82 1.27
C ALA A 104 10.90 -26.94 1.85
N ASP A 105 10.80 -28.16 1.31
CA ASP A 105 11.59 -29.31 1.72
C ASP A 105 12.88 -29.51 0.92
N SER A 106 13.14 -28.66 -0.08
CA SER A 106 14.38 -28.74 -0.86
C SER A 106 15.61 -28.47 0.01
N SER A 107 16.72 -29.16 -0.27
CA SER A 107 18.00 -28.95 0.42
C SER A 107 18.56 -27.52 0.26
N HIS A 108 18.02 -26.77 -0.70
CA HIS A 108 18.37 -25.38 -0.98
C HIS A 108 17.63 -24.37 -0.11
N LEU A 109 16.42 -24.68 0.35
CA LEU A 109 15.58 -23.76 1.15
C LEU A 109 15.43 -24.21 2.60
N LYS A 110 15.44 -25.52 2.86
CA LYS A 110 15.25 -26.10 4.19
C LYS A 110 16.30 -25.63 5.18
N GLY A 111 15.84 -24.94 6.23
CA GLY A 111 16.70 -24.37 7.28
C GLY A 111 17.57 -23.20 6.81
N ARG A 112 17.25 -22.61 5.65
CA ARG A 112 18.01 -21.53 5.01
C ARG A 112 17.16 -20.31 4.67
N LEU A 113 15.96 -20.21 5.23
CA LEU A 113 15.12 -19.03 5.06
C LEU A 113 15.78 -17.84 5.74
N THR A 114 16.06 -16.81 4.95
CA THR A 114 16.42 -15.49 5.46
C THR A 114 15.14 -14.77 5.89
N SER A 115 15.24 -13.93 6.90
CA SER A 115 14.09 -13.26 7.52
C SER A 115 13.63 -12.02 6.73
N ALA A 116 12.36 -11.66 6.88
CA ALA A 116 11.69 -10.57 6.16
C ALA A 116 12.38 -9.21 6.32
N GLU A 117 12.96 -8.96 7.49
CA GLU A 117 13.63 -7.71 7.87
C GLU A 117 14.92 -7.50 7.09
N GLU A 118 15.56 -8.58 6.64
CA GLU A 118 16.71 -8.50 5.75
C GLU A 118 16.28 -8.18 4.31
N LEU A 119 15.13 -8.71 3.87
CA LEU A 119 14.57 -8.37 2.56
C LEU A 119 14.11 -6.90 2.53
N GLU A 120 13.46 -6.43 3.57
CA GLU A 120 13.02 -5.04 3.75
C GLU A 120 14.17 -4.05 3.54
N LYS A 121 15.33 -4.31 4.19
CA LYS A 121 16.55 -3.48 4.07
C LYS A 121 17.06 -3.36 2.63
N LEU A 122 16.75 -4.32 1.76
CA LEU A 122 17.08 -4.28 0.34
C LEU A 122 15.98 -3.58 -0.49
N LEU A 123 14.72 -3.80 -0.13
CA LEU A 123 13.54 -3.32 -0.85
C LEU A 123 13.33 -1.81 -0.69
N ILE A 124 13.48 -1.26 0.52
CA ILE A 124 13.28 0.18 0.75
C ILE A 124 14.24 1.02 -0.11
N PRO A 125 15.57 0.81 -0.09
CA PRO A 125 16.48 1.56 -0.95
C PRO A 125 16.20 1.37 -2.45
N ALA A 126 15.77 0.17 -2.86
CA ALA A 126 15.43 -0.15 -4.25
C ALA A 126 14.21 0.65 -4.74
N ILE A 127 13.15 0.74 -3.92
CA ILE A 127 11.96 1.57 -4.20
C ILE A 127 12.35 3.05 -4.30
N ARG A 128 13.15 3.54 -3.35
CA ARG A 128 13.65 4.93 -3.36
C ARG A 128 14.46 5.26 -4.61
N GLN A 129 15.31 4.33 -5.03
CA GLN A 129 16.10 4.45 -6.25
C GLN A 129 15.19 4.50 -7.48
N PHE A 130 14.20 3.61 -7.55
CA PHE A 130 13.19 3.57 -8.61
C PHE A 130 12.44 4.89 -8.74
N ASN A 131 11.82 5.37 -7.66
CA ASN A 131 11.04 6.61 -7.65
C ASN A 131 11.91 7.82 -8.02
N SER A 132 13.14 7.89 -7.51
CA SER A 132 14.07 8.97 -7.86
C SER A 132 14.38 9.00 -9.36
N ARG A 133 14.54 7.84 -10.00
CA ARG A 133 14.75 7.76 -11.45
C ARG A 133 13.48 8.07 -12.24
N LYS A 134 12.32 7.60 -11.79
CA LYS A 134 11.02 7.90 -12.41
C LYS A 134 10.76 9.42 -12.42
N ILE A 135 10.91 10.08 -11.27
CA ILE A 135 10.75 11.54 -11.12
C ILE A 135 11.72 12.28 -12.05
N LYS A 136 13.00 11.89 -12.08
CA LYS A 136 14.00 12.51 -12.95
C LYS A 136 13.68 12.37 -14.44
N THR A 137 13.10 11.24 -14.86
CA THR A 137 12.73 11.01 -16.26
C THR A 137 11.57 11.89 -16.70
N ILE A 138 10.56 12.07 -15.83
CA ILE A 138 9.34 12.84 -16.14
C ILE A 138 9.56 14.36 -15.93
N THR A 139 10.56 14.73 -15.14
CA THR A 139 10.95 16.12 -14.88
C THR A 139 12.04 16.57 -15.85
N ARG A 140 11.69 17.39 -16.84
CA ARG A 140 12.65 17.99 -17.78
C ARG A 140 13.21 19.28 -17.21
N ALA A 141 14.53 19.37 -17.14
CA ALA A 141 15.24 20.58 -16.79
C ALA A 141 15.99 21.11 -18.02
N ASP A 142 15.73 22.36 -18.40
CA ASP A 142 16.50 23.10 -19.41
C ASP A 142 16.88 24.47 -18.84
N ARG A 143 18.19 24.67 -18.61
CA ARG A 143 18.76 25.87 -17.99
C ARG A 143 18.04 26.24 -16.67
N SER A 144 17.25 27.30 -16.67
CA SER A 144 16.50 27.83 -15.51
C SER A 144 15.05 27.34 -15.44
N MET A 145 14.59 26.55 -16.42
CA MET A 145 13.24 26.02 -16.48
C MET A 145 13.19 24.56 -16.07
N VAL A 146 12.19 24.23 -15.25
CA VAL A 146 11.85 22.86 -14.88
C VAL A 146 10.38 22.63 -15.19
N ARG A 147 10.08 21.55 -15.92
CA ARG A 147 8.72 21.19 -16.34
C ARG A 147 8.48 19.69 -16.12
N VAL A 148 7.27 19.36 -15.70
CA VAL A 148 6.74 17.99 -15.67
C VAL A 148 5.97 17.72 -16.96
N THR A 149 6.27 16.62 -17.67
CA THR A 149 5.65 16.32 -18.98
C THR A 149 4.56 15.25 -18.97
N GLU A 150 4.42 14.49 -17.89
CA GLU A 150 3.42 13.43 -17.72
C GLU A 150 2.84 13.53 -16.30
N ALA A 151 2.25 14.68 -15.99
CA ALA A 151 1.87 15.02 -14.62
C ALA A 151 0.77 14.12 -14.05
N LYS A 152 -0.18 13.67 -14.86
CA LYS A 152 -1.18 12.69 -14.40
C LYS A 152 -0.54 11.37 -14.00
N GLU A 153 0.38 10.82 -14.80
CA GLU A 153 1.11 9.59 -14.43
C GLU A 153 2.03 9.78 -13.22
N LEU A 154 2.64 10.96 -13.09
CA LEU A 154 3.50 11.29 -11.95
C LEU A 154 2.71 11.42 -10.65
N LEU A 155 1.53 12.02 -10.70
CA LEU A 155 0.70 12.32 -9.52
C LEU A 155 -0.37 11.28 -9.25
N LYS A 156 -0.58 10.30 -10.14
CA LYS A 156 -1.55 9.21 -9.95
C LYS A 156 -1.50 8.59 -8.54
N PRO A 157 -0.32 8.31 -7.94
CA PRO A 157 -0.24 7.78 -6.57
C PRO A 157 -0.86 8.65 -5.47
N LEU A 158 -0.98 9.96 -5.69
CA LEU A 158 -1.63 10.88 -4.74
C LEU A 158 -3.16 10.78 -4.78
N PHE A 159 -3.71 10.41 -5.95
CA PHE A 159 -5.16 10.43 -6.21
C PHE A 159 -5.79 9.04 -6.22
N ALA A 160 -5.06 8.04 -6.69
CA ALA A 160 -5.52 6.68 -6.85
C ALA A 160 -4.57 5.70 -6.16
N THR A 161 -5.13 4.66 -5.57
CA THR A 161 -4.33 3.54 -5.05
C THR A 161 -3.77 2.77 -6.22
N THR A 162 -2.46 2.87 -6.44
CA THR A 162 -1.79 2.15 -7.52
C THR A 162 -1.17 0.84 -7.03
N GLU A 163 -0.86 0.76 -5.75
CA GLU A 163 -0.42 -0.44 -5.04
C GLU A 163 -0.86 -0.32 -3.57
N VAL A 164 -0.91 -1.45 -2.86
CA VAL A 164 -1.17 -1.48 -1.42
C VAL A 164 -0.05 -2.21 -0.70
N ASN A 165 0.24 -1.74 0.52
CA ASN A 165 0.92 -2.55 1.52
C ASN A 165 -0.13 -3.15 2.46
N PHE A 166 0.31 -4.04 3.36
CA PHE A 166 -0.50 -4.55 4.45
C PHE A 166 0.23 -4.34 5.77
N ILE A 167 -0.56 -4.05 6.79
CA ILE A 167 -0.12 -3.77 8.14
C ILE A 167 -1.04 -4.49 9.13
N SER A 168 -0.53 -4.77 10.32
CA SER A 168 -1.31 -5.28 11.45
C SER A 168 -0.91 -4.53 12.71
N SER A 169 -1.63 -4.80 13.79
CA SER A 169 -1.13 -4.56 15.12
C SER A 169 0.21 -5.27 15.35
N ASP A 170 0.97 -4.76 16.31
CA ASP A 170 2.22 -5.34 16.79
C ASP A 170 1.97 -6.55 17.72
N ARG A 171 0.69 -6.84 18.03
CA ARG A 171 0.22 -7.95 18.88
C ARG A 171 -0.41 -9.08 18.10
N THR A 172 -0.19 -10.30 18.60
CA THR A 172 -0.83 -11.52 18.09
C THR A 172 -2.32 -11.55 18.44
N SER A 173 -3.16 -12.05 17.53
CA SER A 173 -4.61 -12.18 17.71
C SER A 173 -5.00 -13.29 18.69
N ASN A 174 -4.18 -14.34 18.83
CA ASN A 174 -4.55 -15.65 19.40
C ASN A 174 -5.73 -16.34 18.69
N LEU A 175 -6.16 -15.83 17.54
CA LEU A 175 -7.29 -16.36 16.74
C LEU A 175 -6.80 -17.01 15.46
N HIS A 176 -5.49 -17.04 15.26
CA HIS A 176 -4.89 -17.74 14.15
C HIS A 176 -4.83 -19.25 14.47
N PRO A 177 -5.36 -20.12 13.58
CA PRO A 177 -5.46 -21.56 13.82
C PRO A 177 -4.09 -22.24 13.96
N PHE A 178 -3.01 -21.56 13.58
CA PHE A 178 -1.64 -22.03 13.73
C PHE A 178 -0.86 -21.33 14.85
N SER A 179 -1.50 -20.47 15.64
CA SER A 179 -0.85 -19.84 16.79
C SER A 179 -0.92 -20.73 18.02
N ASN A 180 0.21 -20.83 18.74
CA ASN A 180 0.29 -21.44 20.06
C ASN A 180 0.37 -20.39 21.18
N THR A 181 0.16 -19.10 20.87
CA THR A 181 0.32 -18.03 21.85
C THR A 181 -0.95 -17.80 22.65
N THR A 182 -0.77 -17.65 23.96
CA THR A 182 -1.78 -17.18 24.91
C THR A 182 -1.30 -15.85 25.46
N SER A 183 -1.78 -14.74 24.93
CA SER A 183 -1.51 -13.42 25.50
C SER A 183 -2.78 -12.58 25.56
N GLN A 184 -3.21 -12.25 26.78
CA GLN A 184 -4.18 -11.19 27.00
C GLN A 184 -3.43 -9.87 26.91
N SER A 185 -3.60 -9.19 25.78
CA SER A 185 -3.01 -7.87 25.58
C SER A 185 -3.99 -6.97 24.84
N GLU A 186 -3.79 -5.68 25.07
CA GLU A 186 -4.45 -4.62 24.35
C GLU A 186 -3.84 -4.52 22.95
N ILE A 187 -4.69 -4.64 21.93
CA ILE A 187 -4.33 -4.64 20.51
C ILE A 187 -4.54 -3.21 19.99
N ALA A 188 -3.45 -2.48 19.74
CA ALA A 188 -3.54 -1.17 19.08
C ALA A 188 -3.90 -1.34 17.61
N ILE A 189 -4.90 -0.59 17.13
CA ILE A 189 -5.24 -0.50 15.71
C ILE A 189 -4.18 0.39 15.02
N PRO A 190 -3.59 -0.03 13.89
CA PRO A 190 -2.56 0.77 13.21
C PRO A 190 -3.07 2.16 12.81
N ASP A 191 -2.23 3.21 12.96
CA ASP A 191 -2.61 4.57 12.56
C ASP A 191 -2.98 4.68 11.07
N SER A 192 -2.28 3.91 10.22
CA SER A 192 -2.51 3.87 8.78
C SER A 192 -3.85 3.22 8.38
N PHE A 193 -4.54 2.56 9.32
CA PHE A 193 -5.92 2.16 9.13
C PHE A 193 -6.86 3.37 9.10
N PHE A 194 -6.64 4.39 9.93
CA PHE A 194 -7.54 5.54 9.97
C PHE A 194 -7.28 6.49 8.81
N LEU A 195 -6.00 6.75 8.53
CA LEU A 195 -5.54 7.81 7.65
C LEU A 195 -4.32 7.36 6.84
N ASN A 196 -3.93 8.10 5.81
CA ASN A 196 -2.59 7.93 5.22
C ASN A 196 -1.55 8.60 6.12
N ALA A 197 -1.37 8.05 7.33
CA ALA A 197 -0.57 8.63 8.40
C ALA A 197 0.90 8.86 7.98
N GLU A 198 1.44 8.00 7.12
CA GLU A 198 2.80 8.13 6.58
C GLU A 198 2.99 9.43 5.78
N LEU A 199 2.04 9.77 4.90
CA LEU A 199 2.12 10.99 4.09
C LEU A 199 1.69 12.24 4.87
N ILE A 200 0.71 12.11 5.77
CA ILE A 200 0.14 13.22 6.56
C ILE A 200 1.09 13.65 7.69
N ALA A 201 1.51 12.72 8.56
CA ALA A 201 2.45 13.05 9.62
C ALA A 201 3.89 13.19 9.09
N GLY A 202 4.27 12.37 8.11
CA GLY A 202 5.69 12.07 7.89
C GLY A 202 6.20 11.10 8.95
N GLY A 203 7.50 10.81 8.95
CA GLY A 203 8.06 9.74 9.78
C GLY A 203 7.76 8.34 9.23
N GLY A 204 7.82 7.32 10.10
CA GLY A 204 7.57 5.90 9.75
C GLY A 204 8.73 5.23 9.00
N PHE A 205 9.13 5.79 7.85
CA PHE A 205 10.38 5.42 7.18
C PHE A 205 11.46 6.48 7.37
N ALA A 206 12.72 6.06 7.56
CA ALA A 206 13.84 6.98 7.72
C ALA A 206 13.97 7.94 6.52
N GLY A 207 13.71 9.24 6.71
CA GLY A 207 13.82 10.28 5.69
C GLY A 207 12.49 10.77 5.09
N TYR A 208 11.35 10.20 5.49
CA TYR A 208 10.02 10.71 5.12
C TYR A 208 9.70 12.00 5.89
N ARG A 209 9.29 13.05 5.16
CA ARG A 209 8.96 14.35 5.76
C ARG A 209 7.46 14.56 5.94
N GLY A 210 6.65 14.04 5.03
CA GLY A 210 5.19 14.21 5.03
C GLY A 210 4.73 15.66 5.13
N LEU A 211 3.48 15.87 5.54
CA LEU A 211 2.89 17.19 5.76
C LEU A 211 3.17 17.76 7.16
N GLY A 212 3.70 16.96 8.09
CA GLY A 212 4.05 17.41 9.44
C GLY A 212 2.84 17.58 10.36
N ILE A 213 1.76 16.84 10.12
CA ILE A 213 0.57 16.78 10.98
C ILE A 213 0.70 15.50 11.81
N THR A 214 1.48 15.59 12.89
CA THR A 214 1.88 14.44 13.71
C THR A 214 0.71 13.76 14.44
N GLU A 215 -0.38 14.48 14.63
CA GLU A 215 -1.63 14.01 15.24
C GLU A 215 -2.23 12.82 14.49
N SER A 216 -1.92 12.65 13.19
CA SER A 216 -2.36 11.48 12.43
C SER A 216 -1.70 10.16 12.86
N ARG A 217 -0.75 10.18 13.81
CA ARG A 217 -0.11 8.99 14.42
C ARG A 217 -0.56 8.73 15.87
N GLN A 218 -1.65 9.37 16.30
CA GLN A 218 -2.17 9.21 17.67
C GLN A 218 -3.41 8.32 17.74
N PHE A 219 -3.85 7.75 16.61
CA PHE A 219 -5.02 6.87 16.59
C PHE A 219 -4.73 5.56 17.30
N SER A 220 -3.53 5.00 17.17
CA SER A 220 -3.12 3.76 17.86
C SER A 220 -3.05 3.91 19.39
N GLU A 221 -3.01 5.15 19.90
CA GLU A 221 -3.03 5.44 21.33
C GLU A 221 -4.44 5.37 21.94
N VAL A 222 -5.47 5.65 21.14
CA VAL A 222 -6.89 5.67 21.56
C VAL A 222 -7.67 4.45 21.05
N ALA A 223 -7.41 4.03 19.82
CA ALA A 223 -8.13 2.95 19.16
C ALA A 223 -7.48 1.61 19.46
N LYS A 224 -7.76 1.12 20.67
CA LYS A 224 -7.22 -0.13 21.16
C LYS A 224 -8.31 -1.12 21.49
N VAL A 225 -8.08 -2.40 21.20
CA VAL A 225 -9.08 -3.47 21.31
C VAL A 225 -8.57 -4.52 22.28
N GLN A 226 -9.37 -4.92 23.26
CA GLN A 226 -9.02 -6.04 24.12
C GLN A 226 -9.14 -7.35 23.34
N THR A 227 -8.32 -8.35 23.68
CA THR A 227 -8.34 -9.66 22.99
C THR A 227 -9.76 -10.27 22.94
N GLN A 228 -10.56 -10.10 24.00
CA GLN A 228 -11.95 -10.59 24.06
C GLN A 228 -12.89 -9.82 23.13
N GLU A 229 -12.74 -8.49 23.04
CA GLU A 229 -13.48 -7.66 22.09
C GLU A 229 -13.14 -8.09 20.65
N TYR A 230 -11.86 -8.34 20.37
CA TYR A 230 -11.40 -8.80 19.05
C TYR A 230 -11.93 -10.18 18.68
N ASP A 231 -11.89 -11.16 19.59
CA ASP A 231 -12.51 -12.49 19.38
C ASP A 231 -14.01 -12.35 19.07
N ARG A 232 -14.71 -11.50 19.80
CA ARG A 232 -16.13 -11.22 19.54
C ARG A 232 -16.34 -10.62 18.14
N LEU A 233 -15.54 -9.64 17.73
CA LEU A 233 -15.62 -9.01 16.40
C LEU A 233 -15.39 -10.03 15.27
N VAL A 234 -14.36 -10.88 15.41
CA VAL A 234 -14.02 -11.94 14.44
C VAL A 234 -15.18 -12.94 14.31
N ARG A 235 -15.73 -13.40 15.43
CA ARG A 235 -16.86 -14.34 15.46
C ARG A 235 -18.15 -13.74 14.90
N GLU A 236 -18.54 -12.54 15.33
CA GLU A 236 -19.76 -11.87 14.85
C GLU A 236 -19.68 -11.57 13.36
N SER A 237 -18.48 -11.33 12.84
CA SER A 237 -18.25 -11.08 11.42
C SER A 237 -18.04 -12.36 10.61
N ALA A 238 -18.06 -13.53 11.25
CA ALA A 238 -17.87 -14.85 10.64
C ALA A 238 -16.56 -15.02 9.84
N VAL A 239 -15.51 -14.24 10.18
CA VAL A 239 -14.24 -14.25 9.44
C VAL A 239 -13.56 -15.62 9.51
N LYS A 240 -13.07 -16.07 8.36
CA LYS A 240 -12.38 -17.35 8.20
C LYS A 240 -11.06 -17.19 7.48
N LEU A 241 -10.09 -17.97 7.92
CA LEU A 241 -8.85 -18.26 7.20
C LEU A 241 -9.06 -19.40 6.22
N ALA A 242 -8.48 -19.26 5.01
CA ALA A 242 -8.66 -20.19 3.90
C ALA A 242 -10.12 -20.41 3.48
N GLY A 243 -11.04 -19.51 3.88
CA GLY A 243 -12.49 -19.67 3.67
C GLY A 243 -13.17 -20.76 4.51
N GLU A 244 -12.41 -21.48 5.33
CA GLU A 244 -12.90 -22.69 6.02
C GLU A 244 -12.82 -22.60 7.55
N ARG A 245 -11.74 -22.02 8.08
CA ARG A 245 -11.44 -22.07 9.51
C ARG A 245 -11.77 -20.75 10.20
N PRO A 246 -12.66 -20.73 11.20
CA PRO A 246 -12.91 -19.53 11.99
C PRO A 246 -11.60 -19.01 12.60
N GLY A 247 -11.31 -17.73 12.39
CA GLY A 247 -10.07 -17.12 12.85
C GLY A 247 -9.65 -15.93 12.00
N ASP A 248 -8.64 -15.21 12.47
CA ASP A 248 -7.99 -14.10 11.75
C ASP A 248 -6.47 -14.33 11.73
N THR A 249 -5.74 -13.45 11.07
CA THR A 249 -4.27 -13.53 10.92
C THR A 249 -3.51 -13.61 12.26
N ASN A 250 -2.25 -14.08 12.23
CA ASN A 250 -1.43 -14.26 13.43
C ASN A 250 -1.30 -12.97 14.24
N PHE A 251 -0.90 -11.88 13.59
CA PHE A 251 -0.98 -10.54 14.16
C PHE A 251 -2.35 -9.93 13.87
N ALA A 252 -2.94 -9.29 14.88
CA ALA A 252 -4.31 -8.82 14.85
C ALA A 252 -4.51 -7.59 13.97
N TRP A 253 -5.74 -7.35 13.54
CA TRP A 253 -6.13 -6.19 12.74
C TRP A 253 -5.34 -6.06 11.43
N PHE A 254 -5.08 -7.17 10.74
CA PHE A 254 -4.37 -7.15 9.46
C PHE A 254 -5.22 -6.49 8.36
N VAL A 255 -4.74 -5.39 7.79
CA VAL A 255 -5.50 -4.57 6.86
C VAL A 255 -4.60 -4.03 5.75
N PRO A 256 -5.15 -3.76 4.56
CA PRO A 256 -4.43 -3.02 3.53
C PRO A 256 -4.22 -1.55 3.94
N GLU A 257 -3.09 -0.99 3.57
CA GLU A 257 -2.69 0.41 3.79
C GLU A 257 -2.11 1.04 2.52
N ALA A 258 -1.94 2.37 2.53
CA ALA A 258 -1.31 3.10 1.45
C ALA A 258 0.14 2.60 1.23
N SER A 259 0.51 2.35 -0.01
CA SER A 259 1.80 1.73 -0.29
C SER A 259 3.00 2.66 -0.05
N HIS A 260 4.13 2.08 0.38
CA HIS A 260 5.39 2.80 0.53
C HIS A 260 5.89 3.38 -0.79
N ILE A 261 5.70 2.66 -1.90
CA ILE A 261 6.10 3.15 -3.21
C ILE A 261 5.34 4.44 -3.58
N ASP A 262 4.05 4.50 -3.29
CA ASP A 262 3.20 5.65 -3.58
C ASP A 262 3.57 6.82 -2.66
N ASN A 263 3.67 6.55 -1.35
CA ASN A 263 4.04 7.56 -0.36
C ASN A 263 5.45 8.12 -0.59
N ASP A 264 6.44 7.30 -0.96
CA ASP A 264 7.82 7.75 -1.22
C ASP A 264 7.86 8.63 -2.48
N ALA A 265 7.08 8.28 -3.51
CA ALA A 265 7.01 9.08 -4.73
C ALA A 265 6.48 10.49 -4.43
N ILE A 266 5.38 10.60 -3.68
CA ILE A 266 4.78 11.90 -3.35
C ILE A 266 5.64 12.69 -2.37
N ASP A 267 6.19 12.06 -1.33
CA ASP A 267 7.08 12.74 -0.37
C ASP A 267 8.32 13.33 -1.06
N ARG A 268 8.90 12.61 -2.03
CA ARG A 268 10.00 13.13 -2.87
C ARG A 268 9.58 14.31 -3.71
N LEU A 269 8.40 14.26 -4.33
CA LEU A 269 7.88 15.35 -5.15
C LEU A 269 7.64 16.62 -4.32
N MET A 270 7.10 16.46 -3.11
CA MET A 270 6.96 17.56 -2.15
C MET A 270 8.32 18.10 -1.70
N THR A 271 9.23 17.23 -1.29
CA THR A 271 10.56 17.60 -0.78
C THR A 271 11.41 18.30 -1.84
N GLN A 272 11.22 17.98 -3.12
CA GLN A 272 11.89 18.64 -4.25
C GLN A 272 11.19 19.94 -4.72
N GLY A 273 10.05 20.30 -4.13
CA GLY A 273 9.25 21.46 -4.54
C GLY A 273 8.59 21.31 -5.91
N ILE A 274 8.51 20.09 -6.45
CA ILE A 274 7.83 19.80 -7.72
C ILE A 274 6.32 19.88 -7.50
N VAL A 275 5.84 19.32 -6.39
CA VAL A 275 4.43 19.41 -5.98
C VAL A 275 4.35 20.25 -4.72
N PRO A 276 3.57 21.35 -4.70
CA PRO A 276 3.37 22.13 -3.49
C PRO A 276 2.72 21.31 -2.38
N ARG A 277 3.09 21.55 -1.12
CA ARG A 277 2.56 20.82 0.04
C ARG A 277 1.07 21.08 0.22
N GLU A 278 0.65 22.30 -0.09
CA GLU A 278 -0.73 22.79 -0.07
C GLU A 278 -1.60 22.00 -1.04
N PHE A 279 -1.05 21.61 -2.20
CA PHE A 279 -1.73 20.75 -3.15
C PHE A 279 -1.95 19.35 -2.58
N VAL A 280 -0.92 18.76 -1.97
CA VAL A 280 -1.02 17.43 -1.34
C VAL A 280 -2.00 17.46 -0.16
N ALA A 281 -1.95 18.47 0.71
CA ALA A 281 -2.89 18.64 1.81
C ALA A 281 -4.33 18.76 1.32
N SER A 282 -4.56 19.56 0.26
CA SER A 282 -5.88 19.72 -0.35
C SER A 282 -6.43 18.40 -0.91
N VAL A 283 -5.58 17.51 -1.43
CA VAL A 283 -6.00 16.18 -1.90
C VAL A 283 -6.26 15.24 -0.72
N MET A 284 -5.39 15.22 0.29
CA MET A 284 -5.52 14.33 1.46
C MET A 284 -6.74 14.64 2.33
N ALA A 285 -7.21 15.88 2.35
CA ALA A 285 -8.46 16.26 3.03
C ALA A 285 -9.71 15.66 2.34
N ILE A 286 -9.63 15.35 1.05
CA ILE A 286 -10.73 14.70 0.33
C ILE A 286 -10.77 13.23 0.71
N ASP A 287 -11.92 12.80 1.23
CA ASP A 287 -12.17 11.42 1.64
C ASP A 287 -11.09 10.89 2.61
N LEU A 288 -10.82 11.72 3.62
CA LEU A 288 -9.73 11.57 4.59
C LEU A 288 -9.68 10.17 5.24
N GLU A 289 -10.85 9.64 5.63
CA GLU A 289 -11.01 8.36 6.34
C GLU A 289 -10.85 7.12 5.45
N ASN A 290 -10.66 7.29 4.13
CA ASN A 290 -10.42 6.20 3.18
C ASN A 290 -9.00 6.33 2.59
N PRO A 291 -7.95 5.88 3.29
CA PRO A 291 -6.55 6.06 2.85
C PRO A 291 -6.21 5.32 1.56
N ILE A 292 -6.97 4.28 1.22
CA ILE A 292 -6.87 3.52 -0.02
C ILE A 292 -8.22 3.45 -0.73
N LEU A 293 -8.18 3.24 -2.04
CA LEU A 293 -9.35 3.01 -2.91
C LEU A 293 -10.43 4.11 -2.80
N SER A 294 -10.00 5.34 -2.51
CA SER A 294 -10.89 6.50 -2.53
C SER A 294 -11.29 6.84 -3.96
N ALA A 295 -12.55 6.53 -4.30
CA ALA A 295 -13.12 6.92 -5.60
C ALA A 295 -13.23 8.44 -5.72
N ASP A 296 -13.44 9.15 -4.62
CA ASP A 296 -13.55 10.61 -4.59
C ASP A 296 -12.21 11.28 -4.90
N ARG A 297 -11.11 10.84 -4.29
CA ARG A 297 -9.77 11.34 -4.66
C ARG A 297 -9.41 10.96 -6.09
N GLN A 298 -9.74 9.75 -6.54
CA GLN A 298 -9.37 9.30 -7.88
C GLN A 298 -9.95 10.19 -8.98
N ARG A 299 -11.20 10.66 -8.84
CA ARG A 299 -11.83 11.57 -9.81
C ARG A 299 -11.12 12.92 -9.93
N LEU A 300 -10.44 13.38 -8.87
CA LEU A 300 -9.73 14.66 -8.90
C LEU A 300 -8.52 14.66 -9.85
N LEU A 301 -8.00 13.47 -10.20
CA LEU A 301 -6.90 13.33 -11.16
C LEU A 301 -7.25 13.93 -12.54
N ASP A 302 -8.52 13.94 -12.92
CA ASP A 302 -8.98 14.49 -14.20
C ASP A 302 -8.71 16.00 -14.33
N PHE A 303 -8.60 16.71 -13.21
CA PHE A 303 -8.32 18.14 -13.15
C PHE A 303 -6.84 18.49 -13.08
N VAL A 304 -5.96 17.48 -12.91
CA VAL A 304 -4.52 17.67 -12.99
C VAL A 304 -4.14 17.95 -14.45
N PRO A 305 -3.38 19.02 -14.75
CA PRO A 305 -2.94 19.30 -16.11
C PRO A 305 -1.99 18.20 -16.60
N GLU A 306 -1.96 17.89 -17.90
CA GLU A 306 -1.01 16.90 -18.45
C GLU A 306 0.46 17.32 -18.25
N THR A 307 0.72 18.63 -18.27
CA THR A 307 2.04 19.21 -18.05
C THR A 307 1.95 20.45 -17.18
N PHE A 308 2.93 20.68 -16.31
CA PHE A 308 3.03 21.93 -15.55
C PHE A 308 4.49 22.35 -15.36
N GLN A 309 4.67 23.64 -15.12
CA GLN A 309 5.96 24.26 -14.87
C GLN A 309 6.22 24.26 -13.37
N VAL A 310 7.45 23.94 -12.98
CA VAL A 310 7.96 24.00 -11.59
C VAL A 310 8.80 25.27 -11.39
N LYS A 311 9.65 25.61 -12.39
CA LYS A 311 10.49 26.82 -12.37
C LYS A 311 10.35 27.61 -13.68
N PRO A 312 10.34 28.96 -13.63
CA PRO A 312 10.62 29.79 -12.45
C PRO A 312 9.46 29.91 -11.45
N THR A 313 8.23 29.61 -11.88
CA THR A 313 7.04 29.63 -11.02
C THR A 313 6.30 28.30 -11.14
N ASN A 314 5.92 27.71 -10.01
CA ASN A 314 5.10 26.51 -10.00
C ASN A 314 3.65 26.86 -10.37
N ASN A 315 3.11 26.27 -11.43
CA ASN A 315 1.76 26.57 -11.90
C ASN A 315 0.79 25.37 -11.85
N LEU A 316 1.10 24.34 -11.05
CA LEU A 316 0.20 23.21 -10.82
C LEU A 316 -1.14 23.66 -10.21
N ILE A 317 -1.12 24.33 -9.05
CA ILE A 317 -2.34 24.78 -8.36
C ILE A 317 -3.20 25.71 -9.26
N PRO A 318 -2.66 26.79 -9.86
CA PRO A 318 -3.47 27.67 -10.72
C PRO A 318 -4.11 26.96 -11.92
N GLN A 319 -3.41 26.01 -12.55
CA GLN A 319 -3.97 25.26 -13.67
C GLN A 319 -5.08 24.31 -13.22
N THR A 320 -4.91 23.63 -12.08
CA THR A 320 -5.94 22.76 -11.51
C THR A 320 -7.18 23.56 -11.11
N ILE A 321 -7.02 24.73 -10.48
CA ILE A 321 -8.13 25.65 -10.16
C ILE A 321 -8.88 26.03 -11.44
N ALA A 322 -8.18 26.46 -12.50
CA ALA A 322 -8.81 26.84 -13.76
C ALA A 322 -9.58 25.69 -14.43
N ALA A 323 -9.08 24.44 -14.30
CA ALA A 323 -9.79 23.26 -14.78
C ALA A 323 -11.08 23.00 -14.00
N LEU A 324 -11.04 23.09 -12.67
CA LEU A 324 -12.20 22.93 -11.78
C LEU A 324 -13.24 24.03 -12.01
N GLU A 325 -12.83 25.29 -12.12
CA GLU A 325 -13.73 26.43 -12.40
C GLU A 325 -14.48 26.27 -13.72
N ARG A 326 -13.82 25.73 -14.75
CA ARG A 326 -14.46 25.46 -16.04
C ARG A 326 -15.53 24.38 -15.92
N ALA A 327 -15.29 23.36 -15.10
CA ALA A 327 -16.24 22.27 -14.87
C ALA A 327 -17.42 22.68 -13.99
N LYS A 328 -17.30 23.77 -13.21
CA LYS A 328 -18.36 24.31 -12.33
C LYS A 328 -18.98 23.22 -11.43
N PRO A 329 -18.17 22.48 -10.65
CA PRO A 329 -18.69 21.46 -9.75
C PRO A 329 -19.60 22.08 -8.69
N SER A 330 -20.56 21.30 -8.18
CA SER A 330 -21.34 21.70 -7.01
C SER A 330 -20.42 21.81 -5.79
N ASN A 331 -20.69 22.75 -4.89
CA ASN A 331 -19.87 22.97 -3.69
C ASN A 331 -19.75 21.73 -2.79
N ASP A 332 -20.79 20.90 -2.75
CA ASP A 332 -20.85 19.68 -1.93
C ASP A 332 -20.21 18.45 -2.61
N SER A 333 -19.76 18.57 -3.86
CA SER A 333 -19.02 17.47 -4.50
C SER A 333 -17.55 17.46 -4.08
N PRO A 334 -16.84 16.33 -4.21
CA PRO A 334 -15.40 16.27 -3.95
C PRO A 334 -14.60 17.29 -4.76
N GLU A 335 -14.98 17.53 -6.01
CA GLU A 335 -14.35 18.53 -6.88
C GLU A 335 -14.61 19.96 -6.37
N GLY A 336 -15.81 20.28 -5.90
CA GLY A 336 -16.15 21.57 -5.31
C GLY A 336 -15.40 21.83 -3.98
N ARG A 337 -15.34 20.81 -3.11
CA ARG A 337 -14.55 20.85 -1.88
C ARG A 337 -13.05 20.99 -2.18
N PHE A 338 -12.54 20.27 -3.18
CA PHE A 338 -11.14 20.38 -3.60
C PHE A 338 -10.82 21.79 -4.13
N LEU A 339 -11.70 22.38 -4.95
CA LEU A 339 -11.55 23.77 -5.40
C LEU A 339 -11.52 24.76 -4.23
N LYS A 340 -12.38 24.56 -3.22
CA LYS A 340 -12.39 25.39 -2.00
C LYS A 340 -11.06 25.28 -1.25
N LEU A 341 -10.54 24.07 -1.07
CA LEU A 341 -9.26 23.82 -0.39
C LEU A 341 -8.09 24.43 -1.16
N LEU A 342 -8.02 24.27 -2.49
CA LEU A 342 -6.98 24.87 -3.31
C LEU A 342 -6.95 26.41 -3.27
N ARG A 343 -8.08 27.03 -2.91
CA ARG A 343 -8.21 28.49 -2.72
C ARG A 343 -8.05 28.92 -1.26
N SER A 344 -7.96 27.98 -0.31
CA SER A 344 -7.76 28.30 1.09
C SER A 344 -6.38 28.91 1.29
N ASP A 345 -6.30 29.89 2.20
CA ASP A 345 -5.03 30.51 2.58
C ASP A 345 -4.11 29.51 3.30
N ASP A 346 -4.68 28.51 3.99
CA ASP A 346 -3.94 27.46 4.67
C ASP A 346 -4.64 26.09 4.59
N PRO A 347 -4.45 25.35 3.48
CA PRO A 347 -5.00 24.00 3.32
C PRO A 347 -4.39 22.98 4.30
N ILE A 348 -3.18 23.24 4.82
CA ILE A 348 -2.50 22.35 5.76
C ILE A 348 -3.17 22.46 7.14
N ALA A 349 -3.47 23.67 7.60
CA ALA A 349 -4.25 23.88 8.82
C ALA A 349 -5.65 23.26 8.69
N THR A 350 -6.32 23.43 7.55
CA THR A 350 -7.63 22.81 7.31
C THR A 350 -7.56 21.28 7.44
N LEU A 351 -6.56 20.64 6.83
CA LEU A 351 -6.35 19.20 6.98
C LEU A 351 -6.04 18.80 8.44
N ARG A 352 -5.23 19.59 9.15
CA ARG A 352 -4.92 19.33 10.58
C ARG A 352 -6.18 19.36 11.44
N ASP A 353 -7.04 20.33 11.23
CA ASP A 353 -8.30 20.44 11.97
C ASP A 353 -9.19 19.22 11.71
N GLU A 354 -9.31 18.78 10.45
CA GLU A 354 -10.07 17.57 10.11
C GLU A 354 -9.48 16.29 10.73
N VAL A 355 -8.15 16.18 10.80
CA VAL A 355 -7.46 15.06 11.48
C VAL A 355 -7.77 15.08 12.98
N ASN A 356 -7.71 16.25 13.61
CA ASN A 356 -7.99 16.40 15.03
C ASN A 356 -9.46 16.13 15.36
N ASP A 357 -10.39 16.59 14.52
CA ASP A 357 -11.82 16.33 14.66
C ASP A 357 -12.11 14.82 14.58
N TYR A 358 -11.47 14.12 13.64
CA TYR A 358 -11.59 12.67 13.53
C TYR A 358 -11.00 11.97 14.76
N LEU A 359 -9.78 12.32 15.17
CA LEU A 359 -9.15 11.74 16.35
C LEU A 359 -9.98 11.96 17.62
N ALA A 360 -10.51 13.17 17.82
CA ALA A 360 -11.36 13.50 18.96
C ALA A 360 -12.66 12.69 18.95
N ARG A 361 -13.27 12.49 17.78
CA ARG A 361 -14.46 11.64 17.61
C ARG A 361 -14.17 10.19 17.98
N GLU A 362 -13.08 9.62 17.48
CA GLU A 362 -12.70 8.24 17.80
C GLU A 362 -12.38 8.07 19.28
N LYS A 363 -11.67 9.03 19.89
CA LYS A 363 -11.42 9.04 21.33
C LYS A 363 -12.72 9.10 22.14
N GLN A 364 -13.67 9.96 21.75
CA GLN A 364 -14.95 10.08 22.42
C GLN A 364 -15.75 8.76 22.37
N LEU A 365 -15.73 8.07 21.23
CA LEU A 365 -16.49 6.84 21.03
C LEU A 365 -15.82 5.62 21.66
N LEU A 366 -14.49 5.55 21.65
CA LEU A 366 -13.72 4.38 22.09
C LEU A 366 -13.27 4.47 23.54
N ASP A 367 -12.76 5.60 24.00
CA ASP A 367 -12.14 5.73 25.33
C ASP A 367 -13.07 6.37 26.36
N GLU A 368 -13.90 7.31 25.94
CA GLU A 368 -14.77 8.10 26.83
C GLU A 368 -16.24 7.63 26.80
N GLY A 369 -16.59 6.76 25.86
CA GLY A 369 -17.93 6.19 25.70
C GLY A 369 -18.24 5.07 26.70
N ASP A 370 -19.53 4.77 26.86
CA ASP A 370 -19.95 3.57 27.59
C ASP A 370 -19.62 2.29 26.80
N GLU A 371 -19.66 1.12 27.45
CA GLU A 371 -19.30 -0.17 26.85
C GLU A 371 -20.10 -0.47 25.57
N ALA A 372 -21.37 -0.07 25.52
CA ALA A 372 -22.23 -0.28 24.37
C ALA A 372 -21.81 0.60 23.18
N THR A 373 -21.57 1.89 23.43
CA THR A 373 -21.11 2.87 22.43
C THR A 373 -19.76 2.46 21.87
N ARG A 374 -18.82 2.11 22.75
CA ARG A 374 -17.50 1.61 22.38
C ARG A 374 -17.59 0.38 21.48
N PHE A 375 -18.39 -0.62 21.86
CA PHE A 375 -18.48 -1.84 21.06
C PHE A 375 -19.17 -1.61 19.71
N VAL A 376 -20.15 -0.71 19.63
CA VAL A 376 -20.76 -0.29 18.35
C VAL A 376 -19.70 0.32 17.43
N GLU A 377 -18.84 1.18 17.97
CA GLU A 377 -17.78 1.81 17.19
C GLU A 377 -16.72 0.79 16.74
N LEU A 378 -16.26 -0.08 17.64
CA LEU A 378 -15.36 -1.18 17.27
C LEU A 378 -15.93 -2.07 16.15
N LYS A 379 -17.24 -2.34 16.17
CA LYS A 379 -17.92 -3.09 15.11
C LYS A 379 -17.94 -2.32 13.79
N ARG A 380 -18.14 -1.00 13.82
CA ARG A 380 -18.04 -0.14 12.63
C ARG A 380 -16.63 -0.21 12.04
N LEU A 381 -15.59 -0.01 12.86
CA LEU A 381 -14.19 -0.04 12.42
C LEU A 381 -13.81 -1.42 11.88
N TYR A 382 -14.19 -2.52 12.54
CA TYR A 382 -13.87 -3.86 12.03
C TYR A 382 -14.64 -4.19 10.73
N SER A 383 -15.88 -3.70 10.59
CA SER A 383 -16.61 -3.81 9.33
C SER A 383 -15.91 -3.06 8.19
N MET A 384 -15.31 -1.89 8.47
CA MET A 384 -14.47 -1.17 7.51
C MET A 384 -13.20 -1.95 7.16
N ALA A 385 -12.54 -2.58 8.13
CA ALA A 385 -11.39 -3.45 7.88
C ALA A 385 -11.75 -4.58 6.89
N ILE A 386 -12.86 -5.29 7.12
CA ILE A 386 -13.36 -6.34 6.23
C ILE A 386 -13.70 -5.77 4.84
N ALA A 387 -14.41 -4.64 4.77
CA ALA A 387 -14.79 -4.02 3.51
C ALA A 387 -13.56 -3.65 2.67
N ARG A 388 -12.49 -3.14 3.29
CA ARG A 388 -11.24 -2.82 2.59
C ARG A 388 -10.51 -4.06 2.08
N ARG A 389 -10.46 -5.14 2.89
CA ARG A 389 -9.95 -6.45 2.43
C ARG A 389 -10.74 -6.94 1.19
N GLN A 390 -12.06 -6.87 1.24
CA GLN A 390 -12.93 -7.25 0.11
C GLN A 390 -12.69 -6.38 -1.12
N ASN A 391 -12.55 -5.07 -0.95
CA ASN A 391 -12.33 -4.14 -2.05
C ASN A 391 -10.99 -4.41 -2.77
N VAL A 392 -9.92 -4.72 -2.02
CA VAL A 392 -8.64 -5.15 -2.63
C VAL A 392 -8.81 -6.45 -3.44
N LEU A 393 -9.55 -7.44 -2.93
CA LEU A 393 -9.78 -8.70 -3.67
C LEU A 393 -10.75 -8.56 -4.86
N ARG A 394 -11.63 -7.55 -4.85
CA ARG A 394 -12.53 -7.25 -5.97
C ARG A 394 -11.85 -6.43 -7.06
N ASP A 395 -10.82 -5.66 -6.73
CA ASP A 395 -10.07 -4.86 -7.69
C ASP A 395 -9.33 -5.75 -8.71
N GLU A 396 -9.48 -5.46 -10.00
CA GLU A 396 -8.95 -6.33 -11.06
C GLU A 396 -7.42 -6.38 -11.11
N VAL A 397 -6.74 -5.38 -10.53
CA VAL A 397 -5.29 -5.26 -10.47
C VAL A 397 -4.77 -5.68 -9.11
N LEU A 398 -5.28 -5.09 -8.03
CA LEU A 398 -4.75 -5.29 -6.67
C LEU A 398 -5.04 -6.68 -6.12
N ARG A 399 -6.07 -7.38 -6.60
CA ARG A 399 -6.34 -8.78 -6.17
C ARG A 399 -5.18 -9.72 -6.47
N ASN A 400 -4.35 -9.41 -7.48
CA ASN A 400 -3.18 -10.21 -7.81
C ASN A 400 -2.11 -10.15 -6.71
N LEU A 401 -2.22 -9.20 -5.78
CA LEU A 401 -1.40 -9.15 -4.58
C LEU A 401 -1.80 -10.21 -3.54
N ASP A 402 -2.96 -10.86 -3.65
CA ASP A 402 -3.22 -12.10 -2.92
C ASP A 402 -2.79 -13.32 -3.74
N GLU A 403 -1.50 -13.65 -3.65
CA GLU A 403 -0.91 -14.83 -4.31
C GLU A 403 -1.22 -16.14 -3.56
N THR A 404 -1.88 -16.05 -2.40
CA THR A 404 -2.08 -17.17 -1.50
C THR A 404 -3.46 -17.81 -1.66
N GLY A 405 -4.29 -17.31 -2.58
CA GLY A 405 -5.62 -17.86 -2.85
C GLY A 405 -6.53 -17.79 -1.63
N GLY A 406 -6.61 -16.63 -0.97
CA GLY A 406 -7.48 -16.39 0.18
C GLY A 406 -6.88 -16.69 1.54
N LEU A 407 -5.57 -16.94 1.64
CA LEU A 407 -4.89 -17.08 2.94
C LEU A 407 -4.37 -15.75 3.48
N LEU A 408 -4.11 -14.77 2.60
CA LEU A 408 -3.55 -13.48 2.95
C LEU A 408 -4.57 -12.60 3.68
N LEU A 409 -5.80 -12.58 3.17
CA LEU A 409 -6.87 -11.70 3.64
C LEU A 409 -8.07 -12.52 4.13
N PRO A 410 -8.19 -12.74 5.45
CA PRO A 410 -9.35 -13.41 6.02
C PRO A 410 -10.62 -12.63 5.80
N LEU A 411 -11.67 -13.32 5.35
CA LEU A 411 -12.99 -12.78 5.03
C LEU A 411 -14.12 -13.69 5.56
N PRO A 412 -15.35 -13.17 5.70
CA PRO A 412 -16.51 -13.95 6.14
C PRO A 412 -16.86 -15.19 5.30
#